data_AF-A0A821CZV8-F1
#
_entry.id   AF-A0A821CZV8-F1
#
_cell.length_a   1.000
_cell.length_b   1.000
_cell.length_c   1.000
_cell.angle_alpha   90.00
_cell.angle_beta   90.00
_cell.angle_gamma   90.00
#
_symmetry.space_group_name_H-M   'P 1'
#
loop_
_entity.id
_entity.type
_entity.pdbx_description
1 polymer ?
#
loop_
_entity_poly.entity_id
_entity_poly.type
_entity_poly.pdbx_seq_one_letter_code
_entity_poly.pdbx_strand_id
1 'polypeptide(L)'
;IKAIRKKMVEIMTRDIAGSELKEVVNKLVPNSIGAEIEKACRSIYPLQNVNIRKVKVIKKPKFDVARLMEMHGESYSSVTVDDKGQRVERADGYEPPVQTSV
;
A
#
# COMPACT_ATOMS: atom_id res chain seq x y z
N ILE A 1 22.46 -6.39 -19.05
CA ILE A 1 21.18 -6.96 -18.54
C ILE A 1 21.31 -7.60 -17.15
N LYS A 2 22.24 -8.55 -16.91
CA LYS A 2 22.42 -9.19 -15.58
C LYS A 2 22.64 -8.17 -14.45
N ALA A 3 23.49 -7.17 -14.68
CA ALA A 3 23.76 -6.09 -13.72
C ALA A 3 22.51 -5.26 -13.37
N ILE A 4 21.67 -4.93 -14.37
CA ILE A 4 20.41 -4.21 -14.17
C ILE A 4 19.46 -5.04 -13.29
N ARG A 5 19.26 -6.32 -13.62
CA ARG A 5 18.40 -7.22 -12.83
C ARG A 5 18.90 -7.36 -11.38
N LYS A 6 20.22 -7.47 -11.19
CA LYS A 6 20.81 -7.50 -9.84
C LYS A 6 20.47 -6.23 -9.05
N LYS A 7 20.67 -5.06 -9.66
CA LYS A 7 20.42 -3.76 -9.02
C LYS A 7 18.94 -3.52 -8.71
N MET A 8 18.04 -3.96 -9.60
CA MET A 8 16.59 -3.92 -9.36
C MET A 8 16.21 -4.75 -8.11
N VAL A 9 16.68 -5.99 -8.02
CA VAL A 9 16.37 -6.88 -6.88
C VAL A 9 16.96 -6.32 -5.57
N GLU A 10 18.15 -5.76 -5.62
CA GLU A 10 18.79 -5.17 -4.45
C GLU A 10 17.98 -4.00 -3.87
N ILE A 11 17.56 -3.05 -4.71
CA ILE A 11 16.75 -1.89 -4.29
C ILE A 11 15.38 -2.34 -3.79
N MET A 12 14.69 -3.20 -4.54
CA MET A 12 13.38 -3.72 -4.12
C MET A 12 13.45 -4.45 -2.77
N THR A 13 14.52 -5.22 -2.53
CA THR A 13 14.69 -5.96 -1.27
C THR A 13 14.97 -5.00 -0.11
N ARG A 14 15.83 -4.00 -0.33
CA ARG A 14 16.17 -2.99 0.67
C ARG A 14 14.94 -2.21 1.14
N ASP A 15 14.08 -1.82 0.21
CA ASP A 15 12.93 -0.96 0.51
C ASP A 15 11.74 -1.70 1.10
N ILE A 16 11.63 -3.01 0.84
CA ILE A 16 10.46 -3.81 1.25
C ILE A 16 10.77 -4.67 2.50
N ALA A 17 11.99 -5.17 2.68
CA ALA A 17 12.28 -6.17 3.72
C ALA A 17 12.02 -5.69 5.15
N GLY A 18 12.17 -4.39 5.42
CA GLY A 18 11.93 -3.80 6.74
C GLY A 18 10.58 -3.10 6.89
N SER A 19 9.78 -3.02 5.82
CA SER A 19 8.55 -2.23 5.80
C SER A 19 7.31 -3.07 6.06
N GLU A 20 6.36 -2.50 6.78
CA GLU A 20 5.05 -3.08 6.96
C GLU A 20 4.15 -2.85 5.73
N LEU A 21 3.04 -3.59 5.62
CA LEU A 21 2.14 -3.53 4.47
C LEU A 21 1.65 -2.10 4.15
N LYS A 22 1.36 -1.30 5.19
CA LYS A 22 0.93 0.11 5.04
C LYS A 22 2.00 0.95 4.33
N GLU A 23 3.25 0.84 4.77
CA GLU A 23 4.38 1.56 4.17
C GLU A 23 4.67 1.09 2.74
N VAL A 24 4.57 -0.21 2.48
CA VAL A 24 4.76 -0.77 1.14
C VAL A 24 3.74 -0.17 0.18
N VAL A 25 2.47 -0.08 0.56
CA VAL A 25 1.43 0.55 -0.26
C VAL A 25 1.74 2.03 -0.50
N ASN A 26 2.17 2.78 0.53
CA ASN A 26 2.53 4.19 0.39
C ASN A 26 3.71 4.44 -0.56
N LYS A 27 4.63 3.48 -0.72
CA LYS A 27 5.71 3.54 -1.72
C LYS A 27 5.24 3.18 -3.13
N LEU A 28 4.25 2.28 -3.23
CA LEU A 28 3.71 1.81 -4.51
C LEU A 28 2.81 2.84 -5.20
N VAL A 29 2.00 3.60 -4.46
CA VAL A 29 1.09 4.62 -5.03
C VAL A 29 1.83 5.66 -5.89
N PRO A 30 2.90 6.31 -5.42
CA PRO A 30 3.70 7.23 -6.24
C PRO A 30 4.76 6.53 -7.10
N ASN A 31 4.86 5.19 -7.07
CA ASN A 31 5.90 4.41 -7.75
C ASN A 31 7.34 4.86 -7.41
N SER A 32 7.63 5.14 -6.12
CA SER A 32 8.94 5.65 -5.68
C SER A 32 10.09 4.68 -5.95
N ILE A 33 9.84 3.38 -5.78
CA ILE A 33 10.80 2.30 -6.05
C ILE A 33 11.19 2.27 -7.54
N GLY A 34 10.23 2.48 -8.44
CA GLY A 34 10.49 2.52 -9.89
C GLY A 34 11.41 3.68 -10.26
N ALA A 35 11.15 4.87 -9.68
CA ALA A 35 11.97 6.05 -9.89
C ALA A 35 13.40 5.89 -9.34
N GLU A 36 13.57 5.24 -8.18
CA GLU A 36 14.90 4.96 -7.62
C GLU A 36 15.69 3.98 -8.50
N ILE A 37 15.03 2.94 -9.01
CA ILE A 37 15.64 1.98 -9.95
C ILE A 37 16.12 2.69 -11.22
N GLU A 38 15.31 3.59 -11.79
CA GLU A 38 15.67 4.36 -12.99
C GLU A 38 16.93 5.20 -12.74
N LYS A 39 16.97 5.94 -11.62
CA LYS A 39 18.13 6.74 -11.22
C LYS A 39 19.38 5.87 -11.01
N ALA A 40 19.25 4.76 -10.29
CA ALA A 40 20.37 3.90 -9.94
C ALA A 40 20.92 3.11 -11.15
N CYS A 41 20.09 2.80 -12.14
CA CYS A 41 20.49 2.06 -13.33
C CYS A 41 21.03 2.96 -14.46
N ARG A 42 20.85 4.30 -14.37
CA ARG A 42 21.31 5.26 -15.38
C ARG A 42 22.81 5.21 -15.66
N SER A 43 23.62 4.80 -14.68
CA SER A 43 25.06 4.56 -14.84
C SER A 43 25.41 3.33 -15.70
N ILE A 44 24.48 2.37 -15.85
CA ILE A 44 24.69 1.15 -16.62
C ILE A 44 24.04 1.30 -18.00
N TYR A 45 22.76 1.68 -18.01
CA TYR A 45 21.98 1.89 -19.23
C TYR A 45 20.75 2.77 -18.91
N PRO A 46 20.38 3.74 -19.76
CA PRO A 46 19.19 4.54 -19.55
C PRO A 46 17.93 3.67 -19.67
N LEU A 47 17.15 3.59 -18.59
CA LEU A 47 15.86 2.89 -18.58
C LEU A 47 14.73 3.90 -18.73
N GLN A 48 13.64 3.47 -19.35
CA GLN A 48 12.38 4.23 -19.45
C GLN A 48 11.23 3.33 -19.01
N ASN A 49 10.17 3.93 -18.46
CA ASN A 49 8.94 3.22 -18.04
C ASN A 49 9.21 2.09 -17.03
N VAL A 50 9.88 2.39 -15.93
CA VAL A 50 10.14 1.42 -14.85
C VAL A 50 8.96 1.41 -13.87
N ASN A 51 8.23 0.30 -13.81
CA ASN A 51 7.11 0.12 -12.89
C ASN A 51 7.06 -1.29 -12.29
N ILE A 52 6.36 -1.42 -11.16
CA ILE A 52 6.06 -2.71 -10.55
C ILE A 52 4.79 -3.25 -11.19
N ARG A 53 4.93 -4.27 -12.05
CA ARG A 53 3.81 -4.81 -12.84
C ARG A 53 2.84 -5.67 -12.03
N LYS A 54 3.32 -6.35 -10.99
CA LYS A 54 2.50 -7.24 -10.17
C LYS A 54 3.11 -7.40 -8.78
N VAL A 55 2.27 -7.24 -7.76
CA VAL A 55 2.58 -7.60 -6.37
C VAL A 55 1.67 -8.75 -5.97
N LYS A 56 2.22 -9.78 -5.33
CA LYS A 56 1.46 -10.93 -4.82
C LYS A 56 1.83 -11.18 -3.37
N VAL A 57 0.82 -11.25 -2.51
CA VAL A 57 0.99 -11.73 -1.13
C VAL A 57 1.08 -13.25 -1.17
N ILE A 58 2.23 -13.80 -0.78
CA ILE A 58 2.45 -15.25 -0.76
C ILE A 58 1.87 -15.85 0.51
N LYS A 59 2.22 -15.29 1.66
CA LYS A 59 1.76 -15.72 2.98
C LYS A 59 1.01 -14.57 3.63
N LYS A 60 -0.28 -14.77 3.88
CA LYS A 60 -1.08 -13.82 4.64
C LYS A 60 -0.75 -13.96 6.13
N PRO A 61 -0.60 -12.87 6.88
CA PRO A 61 -0.52 -12.95 8.33
C PRO A 61 -1.82 -13.53 8.90
N LYS A 62 -1.77 -14.04 10.14
CA LYS A 62 -3.00 -14.41 10.84
C LYS A 62 -3.89 -13.16 10.96
N PHE A 63 -5.19 -13.38 10.83
CA PHE A 63 -6.15 -12.29 10.94
C PHE A 63 -6.11 -11.73 12.37
N ASP A 64 -5.88 -10.42 12.47
CA ASP A 64 -5.81 -9.68 13.72
C ASP A 64 -6.68 -8.43 13.57
N VAL A 65 -7.72 -8.35 14.40
CA VAL A 65 -8.70 -7.26 14.37
C VAL A 65 -8.06 -5.94 14.80
N ALA A 66 -7.12 -5.96 15.75
CA ALA A 66 -6.45 -4.74 16.21
C ALA A 66 -5.64 -4.10 15.08
N ARG A 67 -4.82 -4.91 14.40
CA ARG A 67 -4.01 -4.48 13.25
C ARG A 67 -4.87 -4.04 12.07
N LEU A 68 -6.04 -4.65 11.87
CA LEU A 68 -6.99 -4.22 10.85
C LEU A 68 -7.56 -2.84 11.17
N MET A 69 -8.02 -2.63 12.41
CA MET A 69 -8.58 -1.35 12.84
C MET A 69 -7.54 -0.22 12.80
N GLU A 70 -6.26 -0.52 13.05
CA GLU A 70 -5.18 0.46 12.86
C GLU A 70 -5.01 0.87 11.38
N MET A 71 -5.05 -0.09 10.45
CA MET A 71 -4.94 0.21 9.02
C MET A 71 -6.16 0.98 8.48
N HIS A 72 -7.37 0.69 9.00
CA HIS A 72 -8.62 1.31 8.54
C HIS A 72 -9.03 2.56 9.34
N GLY A 73 -8.51 2.74 10.56
CA GLY A 73 -8.90 3.81 11.48
C GLY A 73 -8.39 5.19 11.10
N GLU A 74 -7.30 5.28 10.33
CA GLU A 74 -6.72 6.55 9.90
C GLU A 74 -7.11 6.96 8.47
N SER A 75 -7.85 6.11 7.74
CA SER A 75 -8.08 6.28 6.30
C SER A 75 -9.50 6.67 5.92
N TYR A 76 -10.28 7.22 6.84
CA TYR A 76 -11.42 8.06 6.48
C TYR A 76 -11.59 9.12 7.57
N SER A 77 -11.23 10.37 7.28
CA SER A 77 -12.13 11.46 7.65
C SER A 77 -13.53 10.96 7.31
N SER A 78 -14.37 10.80 8.33
CA SER A 78 -15.70 10.23 8.23
C SER A 78 -16.48 10.93 7.12
N VAL A 79 -16.48 10.35 5.93
CA VAL A 79 -17.49 10.64 4.92
C VAL A 79 -18.39 9.41 4.93
N THR A 80 -19.22 9.35 5.96
CA THR A 80 -20.46 8.61 5.84
C THR A 80 -21.32 9.34 4.84
N VAL A 81 -21.58 8.69 3.73
CA VAL A 81 -22.53 9.15 2.73
C VAL A 81 -23.87 8.54 3.12
N ASP A 82 -24.92 9.35 3.28
CA ASP A 82 -26.28 8.84 3.43
C ASP A 82 -26.74 8.12 2.14
N ASP A 83 -27.88 7.41 2.16
CA ASP A 83 -28.48 6.77 0.98
C ASP A 83 -28.81 7.76 -0.17
N LYS A 84 -28.53 9.06 0.01
CA LYS A 84 -28.76 10.15 -0.95
C LYS A 84 -27.49 10.88 -1.38
N GLY A 85 -26.29 10.41 -1.02
CA GLY A 85 -25.05 11.00 -1.51
C GLY A 85 -24.49 12.17 -0.68
N GLN A 86 -25.05 12.49 0.50
CA GLN A 86 -24.61 13.63 1.31
C GLN A 86 -23.62 13.24 2.41
N ARG A 87 -22.59 14.09 2.60
CA ARG A 87 -21.57 13.93 3.65
C ARG A 87 -22.16 14.20 5.03
N VAL A 88 -22.16 13.17 5.88
CA VAL A 88 -22.55 13.25 7.30
C VAL A 88 -21.28 13.15 8.15
N GLU A 89 -21.15 14.02 9.15
CA GLU A 89 -20.09 13.92 10.18
C GLU A 89 -20.53 12.90 11.24
N ARG A 90 -19.75 11.81 11.37
CA ARG A 90 -20.05 10.74 12.32
C ARG A 90 -19.33 11.05 13.64
N ALA A 91 -20.07 11.43 14.67
CA ALA A 91 -19.52 11.72 16.00
C ALA A 91 -18.93 10.46 16.66
N ASP A 92 -17.85 10.65 17.45
CA ASP A 92 -17.11 9.62 18.16
C ASP A 92 -18.01 8.90 19.19
N GLY A 93 -18.60 7.77 18.81
CA GLY A 93 -19.49 6.99 19.68
C GLY A 93 -20.62 6.23 18.96
N TYR A 94 -20.72 6.31 17.64
CA TYR A 94 -21.71 5.51 16.90
C TYR A 94 -21.25 4.05 16.74
N GLU A 95 -21.75 3.16 17.59
CA GLU A 95 -21.71 1.71 17.32
C GLU A 95 -22.79 1.35 16.30
N PRO A 96 -22.43 0.83 15.12
CA PRO A 96 -23.42 0.38 14.16
C PRO A 96 -24.17 -0.86 14.70
N PRO A 97 -25.47 -0.99 14.41
CA PRO A 97 -26.26 -2.13 14.87
C PRO A 97 -25.66 -3.44 14.34
N VAL A 98 -25.50 -4.41 15.25
CA VAL A 98 -24.92 -5.71 14.94
C VAL A 98 -25.79 -6.41 13.91
N GLN A 99 -25.23 -6.69 12.74
CA GLN A 99 -25.96 -7.30 11.64
C GLN A 99 -26.31 -8.76 12.01
N THR A 100 -27.58 -9.02 12.31
CA THR A 100 -28.11 -10.38 12.43
C THR A 100 -28.20 -10.97 11.03
N SER A 101 -27.15 -11.71 10.63
CA SER A 101 -27.07 -12.73 9.58
C SER A 101 -27.88 -12.52 8.28
N VAL A 102 -27.19 -12.47 7.13
CA VAL A 102 -27.14 -13.50 6.05
C VAL A 102 -25.89 -13.23 5.21
#